data_AF-A0A3R7A4S3-F1
#
_entry.id   AF-A0A3R7A4S3-F1
#
_cell.length_a   1.000
_cell.length_b   1.000
_cell.length_c   1.000
_cell.angle_alpha   90.00
_cell.angle_beta   90.00
_cell.angle_gamma   90.00
#
_symmetry.space_group_name_H-M   'P 1'
#
loop_
_entity.id
_entity.type
_entity.pdbx_description
1 polymer ?
#
loop_
_entity_poly.entity_id
_entity_poly.type
_entity_poly.pdbx_seq_one_letter_code
_entity_poly.pdbx_strand_id
1 'polypeptide(L)'
;MPEIRKHYFMDRYCIIAGERSKRPTDFHKEKKTEIRPGVCSFCPGNEDLTPAATAVYTYEDGGIAVRKDDNGQRVKDWAIRCFPNLYPALPGHEIIAETP
;
A
#
# COMPACT_ATOMS: atom_id res chain seq x y z
N MET A 1 26.26 23.11 -11.59
CA MET A 1 26.27 23.03 -13.07
C MET A 1 25.21 22.02 -13.50
N PRO A 2 24.36 22.33 -14.49
CA PRO A 2 23.41 21.35 -15.00
C PRO A 2 24.12 20.31 -15.89
N GLU A 3 23.66 19.07 -15.84
CA GLU A 3 24.21 17.95 -16.62
C GLU A 3 23.10 17.01 -17.12
N ILE A 4 23.40 16.22 -18.15
CA ILE A 4 22.50 15.18 -18.67
C ILE A 4 23.17 13.83 -18.44
N ARG A 5 22.44 12.89 -17.82
CA ARG A 5 22.93 11.52 -17.57
C ARG A 5 21.99 10.50 -18.20
N LYS A 6 22.55 9.47 -18.84
CA LYS A 6 21.77 8.34 -19.36
C LYS A 6 21.31 7.46 -18.19
N HIS A 7 20.05 7.05 -18.20
CA HIS A 7 19.55 6.07 -17.24
C HIS A 7 20.12 4.68 -17.57
N TYR A 8 20.66 3.96 -16.59
CA TYR A 8 21.35 2.70 -16.86
C TYR A 8 20.43 1.58 -17.33
N PHE A 9 19.19 1.53 -16.82
CA PHE A 9 18.24 0.45 -17.11
C PHE A 9 17.17 0.81 -18.15
N MET A 10 17.03 2.09 -18.48
CA MET A 10 15.96 2.57 -19.35
C MET A 10 16.61 3.36 -20.48
N ASP A 11 16.08 3.29 -21.69
CA ASP A 11 16.58 4.10 -22.79
C ASP A 11 16.04 5.54 -22.71
N ARG A 12 16.45 6.24 -21.66
CA ARG A 12 16.04 7.61 -21.32
C ARG A 12 17.22 8.39 -20.76
N TYR A 13 17.14 9.71 -20.86
CA TYR A 13 18.11 10.65 -20.30
C TYR A 13 17.46 11.49 -19.19
N CYS A 14 18.21 11.80 -18.15
CA CYS A 14 17.80 12.63 -17.02
C CYS A 14 18.62 13.92 -16.99
N ILE A 15 17.94 15.05 -16.83
CA ILE A 15 18.58 16.36 -16.64
C ILE A 15 18.72 16.60 -15.13
N ILE A 16 19.95 16.78 -14.66
CA ILE A 16 20.26 17.13 -13.27
C ILE A 16 20.55 18.63 -13.23
N ALA A 17 19.70 19.40 -12.55
CA ALA A 17 19.84 20.86 -12.45
C ALA A 17 19.47 21.36 -11.05
N GLY A 18 20.37 21.15 -10.08
CA GLY A 18 20.13 21.41 -8.65
C GLY A 18 19.67 22.83 -8.32
N GLU A 19 20.14 23.85 -9.05
CA GLU A 19 19.74 25.26 -8.86
C GLU A 19 18.24 25.51 -9.09
N ARG A 20 17.53 24.60 -9.78
CA ARG A 20 16.08 24.75 -10.01
C ARG A 20 15.26 24.66 -8.72
N SER A 21 15.76 24.06 -7.65
CA SER A 21 15.06 23.99 -6.37
C SER A 21 14.92 25.37 -5.68
N LYS A 22 15.79 26.33 -6.03
CA LYS A 22 15.79 27.70 -5.48
C LYS A 22 14.77 28.61 -6.15
N ARG A 23 14.06 28.13 -7.17
CA ARG A 23 13.04 28.93 -7.86
C ARG A 23 11.88 29.20 -6.90
N PRO A 24 11.36 30.43 -6.84
CA PRO A 24 10.11 30.71 -6.14
C PRO A 24 9.00 29.80 -6.68
N THR A 25 8.19 29.24 -5.79
CA THR A 25 7.00 28.47 -6.15
C THR A 25 5.78 29.28 -5.75
N ASP A 26 4.97 29.70 -6.73
CA ASP A 26 3.72 30.45 -6.49
C ASP A 26 2.62 29.58 -5.85
N PHE A 27 2.81 28.26 -5.83
CA PHE A 27 1.90 27.31 -5.22
C PHE A 27 2.41 26.91 -3.83
N HIS A 28 1.58 27.14 -2.81
CA HIS A 28 1.78 26.51 -1.51
C HIS A 28 1.67 24.99 -1.66
N LYS A 29 2.60 24.23 -1.05
CA LYS A 29 2.38 22.80 -0.84
C LYS A 29 1.08 22.67 -0.06
N GLU A 30 0.08 21.99 -0.62
CA GLU A 30 -1.12 21.65 0.14
C GLU A 30 -0.66 21.03 1.46
N LYS A 31 -1.10 21.61 2.59
CA LYS A 31 -0.97 20.93 3.88
C LYS A 31 -1.57 19.54 3.67
N LYS A 32 -0.88 18.50 4.14
CA LYS A 32 -1.45 17.14 4.20
C LYS A 32 -2.87 17.29 4.70
N THR A 33 -3.84 17.02 3.83
CA THR A 33 -5.24 17.03 4.21
C THR A 33 -5.35 16.12 5.41
N GLU A 34 -5.87 16.64 6.52
CA GLU A 34 -6.19 15.80 7.66
C GLU A 34 -7.07 14.67 7.14
N ILE A 35 -6.61 13.44 7.35
CA ILE A 35 -7.31 12.24 6.90
C ILE A 35 -8.69 12.32 7.54
N ARG A 36 -9.73 12.46 6.71
CA ARG A 36 -11.11 12.45 7.20
C ARG A 36 -11.29 11.17 8.02
N PRO A 37 -11.93 11.22 9.20
CA PRO A 37 -12.19 10.04 10.01
C PRO A 37 -13.26 9.19 9.30
N GLY A 38 -12.85 8.44 8.29
CA GLY A 38 -13.62 7.36 7.69
C GLY A 38 -13.31 6.05 8.40
N VAL A 39 -14.25 5.11 8.36
CA VAL A 39 -13.98 3.73 8.78
C VAL A 39 -12.94 3.15 7.83
N CYS A 40 -11.77 2.77 8.37
CA CYS A 40 -10.74 2.12 7.57
C CYS A 40 -11.09 0.64 7.40
N SER A 41 -11.44 0.22 6.18
CA SER A 41 -11.76 -1.16 5.85
C SER A 41 -10.60 -2.14 6.08
N PHE A 42 -9.36 -1.65 6.20
CA PHE A 42 -8.17 -2.49 6.39
C PHE A 42 -7.75 -2.61 7.86
N CYS A 43 -8.29 -1.75 8.74
CA CYS A 43 -8.01 -1.82 10.17
C CYS A 43 -8.64 -3.06 10.82
N PRO A 44 -8.17 -3.48 12.01
CA PRO A 44 -8.61 -4.71 12.64
C PRO A 44 -10.04 -4.52 13.15
N GLY A 45 -10.85 -5.58 13.07
CA GLY A 45 -12.27 -5.53 13.39
C GLY A 45 -13.17 -5.12 12.21
N ASN A 46 -12.59 -4.72 11.07
CA ASN A 46 -13.32 -4.41 9.84
C ASN A 46 -13.10 -5.46 8.74
N GLU A 47 -12.68 -6.68 9.09
CA GLU A 47 -12.34 -7.72 8.12
C GLU A 47 -13.52 -8.10 7.21
N ASP A 48 -14.75 -7.89 7.67
CA ASP A 48 -15.99 -8.10 6.91
C ASP A 48 -16.22 -7.06 5.80
N LEU A 49 -15.54 -5.91 5.87
CA LEU A 49 -15.56 -4.88 4.81
C LEU A 49 -14.59 -5.19 3.67
N THR A 50 -13.84 -6.29 3.77
CA THR A 50 -12.92 -6.78 2.74
C THR A 50 -13.41 -8.11 2.14
N PRO A 51 -13.10 -8.39 0.87
CA PRO A 51 -13.24 -9.74 0.33
C PRO A 51 -12.53 -10.78 1.21
N ALA A 52 -12.94 -12.05 1.11
CA ALA A 52 -12.33 -13.13 1.88
C ALA A 52 -10.83 -13.21 1.59
N ALA A 53 -10.01 -13.21 2.64
CA ALA A 53 -8.56 -13.28 2.52
C ALA A 53 -8.11 -14.66 2.04
N THR A 54 -7.28 -14.66 1.00
CA THR A 54 -6.65 -15.86 0.42
C THR A 54 -5.49 -16.33 1.29
N ALA A 55 -4.82 -15.41 2.00
CA ALA A 55 -3.82 -15.72 2.99
C ALA A 55 -3.89 -14.73 4.16
N VAL A 56 -3.80 -15.25 5.39
CA VAL A 56 -3.73 -14.47 6.62
C VAL A 56 -2.58 -14.99 7.44
N TYR A 57 -1.61 -14.13 7.73
CA TYR A 57 -0.45 -14.45 8.54
C TYR A 57 -0.75 -14.09 9.99
N THR A 58 -0.61 -15.03 10.92
CA THR A 58 -0.80 -14.83 12.36
C THR A 58 0.49 -15.19 13.10
N TYR A 59 0.72 -14.57 14.26
CA TYR A 59 1.76 -15.02 15.19
C TYR A 59 1.16 -16.11 16.10
N GLU A 60 1.73 -17.30 16.05
CA GLU A 60 1.36 -18.43 16.92
C GLU A 60 2.62 -18.96 17.62
N ASP A 61 2.48 -19.68 18.75
CA ASP A 61 3.58 -20.05 19.65
C ASP A 61 4.87 -20.51 18.94
N GLY A 62 5.82 -19.57 18.79
CA GLY A 62 7.15 -19.79 18.22
C GLY A 62 7.31 -19.53 16.71
N GLY A 63 6.30 -19.01 15.99
CA GLY A 63 6.43 -18.75 14.56
C GLY A 63 5.27 -18.02 13.89
N ILE A 64 5.30 -18.02 12.56
CA ILE A 64 4.24 -17.46 11.70
C ILE A 64 3.39 -18.61 11.18
N ALA A 65 2.09 -18.55 11.39
CA ALA A 65 1.12 -19.46 10.78
C ALA A 65 0.41 -18.78 9.61
N VAL A 66 0.09 -19.56 8.58
CA VAL A 66 -0.70 -19.10 7.44
C VAL A 66 -2.09 -19.73 7.53
N ARG A 67 -3.10 -18.88 7.49
CA ARG A 67 -4.53 -19.20 7.50
C ARG A 67 -5.18 -18.62 6.25
N LYS A 68 -6.47 -18.92 6.07
CA LYS A 68 -7.33 -18.33 5.04
C LYS A 68 -8.70 -18.05 5.65
N ASP A 69 -9.42 -17.08 5.09
CA ASP A 69 -10.81 -16.87 5.48
C ASP A 69 -11.68 -17.95 4.83
N ASP A 70 -12.54 -18.60 5.60
CA ASP A 70 -13.43 -19.67 5.13
C ASP A 70 -14.89 -19.37 5.51
N ASN A 71 -15.84 -19.57 4.58
CA ASN A 71 -17.30 -19.57 4.77
C ASN A 71 -17.87 -18.68 5.90
N GLY A 72 -17.51 -17.39 5.92
CA GLY A 72 -18.06 -16.40 6.85
C GLY A 72 -17.31 -16.24 8.17
N GLN A 73 -16.23 -16.99 8.41
CA GLN A 73 -15.28 -16.70 9.48
C GLN A 73 -14.10 -15.90 8.93
N ARG A 74 -13.86 -14.74 9.54
CA ARG A 74 -12.68 -13.91 9.30
C ARG A 74 -11.64 -14.19 10.37
N VAL A 75 -10.41 -14.45 9.94
CA VAL A 75 -9.28 -14.62 10.86
C VAL A 75 -8.97 -13.28 11.51
N LYS A 76 -9.01 -13.25 12.84
CA LYS A 76 -8.67 -12.09 13.68
C LYS A 76 -7.22 -12.20 14.16
N ASP A 77 -6.72 -11.14 14.81
CA ASP A 77 -5.36 -11.09 15.39
C ASP A 77 -4.25 -11.42 14.38
N TRP A 78 -4.48 -11.00 13.14
CA TRP A 78 -3.54 -11.16 12.03
C TRP A 78 -2.39 -10.16 12.13
N ALA A 79 -1.26 -10.54 11.55
CA ALA A 79 -0.09 -9.68 11.33
C ALA A 79 -0.13 -9.09 9.90
N ILE A 80 -0.46 -9.91 8.91
CA ILE A 80 -0.61 -9.52 7.50
C ILE A 80 -1.85 -10.21 6.91
N ARG A 81 -2.62 -9.51 6.07
CA ARG A 81 -3.71 -10.11 5.27
C ARG A 81 -3.51 -9.88 3.79
N CYS A 82 -3.70 -10.92 2.99
CA CYS A 82 -3.78 -10.86 1.53
C CYS A 82 -5.21 -11.19 1.11
N PHE A 83 -5.84 -10.30 0.36
CA PHE A 83 -7.21 -10.49 -0.12
C PHE A 83 -7.39 -9.89 -1.52
N PRO A 84 -8.34 -10.40 -2.33
CA PRO A 84 -8.64 -9.82 -3.63
C PRO A 84 -8.98 -8.33 -3.55
N ASN A 85 -8.50 -7.54 -4.51
CA ASN A 85 -8.92 -6.16 -4.64
C ASN A 85 -10.41 -6.11 -5.01
N LEU A 86 -11.21 -5.33 -4.25
CA LEU A 86 -12.63 -5.13 -4.52
C LEU A 86 -12.88 -4.43 -5.87
N TYR A 87 -11.92 -3.62 -6.32
CA TYR A 87 -11.95 -2.89 -7.59
C TYR A 87 -10.70 -3.28 -8.42
N PRO A 88 -10.63 -4.53 -8.90
CA PRO A 88 -9.43 -5.03 -9.54
C PRO A 88 -9.23 -4.38 -10.91
N ALA A 89 -8.03 -3.86 -11.17
CA ALA A 89 -7.66 -3.37 -12.49
C ALA A 89 -7.61 -4.50 -13.55
N LEU A 90 -7.23 -5.71 -13.12
CA LEU A 90 -7.09 -6.92 -13.95
C LEU A 90 -7.41 -8.16 -13.10
N PRO A 91 -7.76 -9.31 -13.71
CA PRO A 91 -7.92 -10.57 -12.99
C PRO A 91 -6.67 -10.94 -12.18
N GLY A 92 -6.84 -11.33 -10.92
CA GLY A 92 -5.74 -11.68 -10.00
C GLY A 92 -5.11 -10.50 -9.25
N HIS A 93 -5.68 -9.30 -9.33
CA HIS A 93 -5.22 -8.16 -8.53
C HIS A 93 -5.61 -8.36 -7.04
N GLU A 94 -4.61 -8.48 -6.18
CA GLU A 94 -4.76 -8.61 -4.72
C GLU A 94 -4.19 -7.40 -3.97
N ILE A 95 -4.66 -7.21 -2.74
CA ILE A 95 -4.21 -6.22 -1.77
C ILE A 95 -3.53 -6.95 -0.62
N ILE A 96 -2.44 -6.37 -0.12
CA ILE A 96 -1.72 -6.83 1.07
C ILE A 96 -1.84 -5.74 2.14
N ALA A 97 -2.56 -6.05 3.22
CA ALA A 97 -2.57 -5.23 4.44
C ALA A 97 -1.38 -5.65 5.30
N GLU A 98 -0.33 -4.83 5.30
CA GLU A 98 0.96 -5.12 5.95
C GLU A 98 0.96 -4.86 7.45
N THR A 99 -0.02 -4.11 7.94
CA THR A 99 -0.17 -3.76 9.34
C THR A 99 -1.64 -3.84 9.75
N PRO A 100 -1.94 -4.37 10.95
CA PRO A 100 -3.26 -4.34 11.55
C PRO A 100 -3.78 -2.91 11.71
#